data_AF-A0A8T2JID5-F1
#
_entry.id   AF-A0A8T2JID5-F1
#
_cell.length_a   1.000
_cell.length_b   1.000
_cell.length_c   1.000
_cell.angle_alpha   90.00
_cell.angle_beta   90.00
_cell.angle_gamma   90.00
#
_symmetry.space_group_name_H-M   'P 1'
#
loop_
_entity.id
_entity.type
_entity.pdbx_description
1 polymer ?
#
loop_
_entity_poly.entity_id
_entity_poly.type
_entity_poly.pdbx_seq_one_letter_code
_entity_poly.pdbx_strand_id
1 'polypeptide(L)'
;MGKGFSHMPPNNLKDESKETNDTNGLIPSDANDESRSGDVSHFPYVEFTGKDSVTCATCQGTGRIPRGRENQLVALIPYSDQRLRPRRTKLYVTVSVIVCLLLSCLCVFFLFPRSVDVQYVGVKSVYVSYEESDHSVLLNITNTINITNKNFYSIKVDNVTGQVQFSKTVVGKVKLSNGITIGPLDEKQIDYTVPAKIGSDFDYM
;
A
#
# COMPACT_ATOMS: atom_id res chain seq x y z
N MET A 1 -7.93 25.09 28.16
CA MET A 1 -8.52 24.23 29.23
C MET A 1 -9.62 23.37 28.63
N GLY A 2 -9.99 22.25 29.28
CA GLY A 2 -11.09 21.37 28.86
C GLY A 2 -10.64 20.02 28.27
N LYS A 3 -10.39 19.04 29.15
CA LYS A 3 -10.44 17.61 28.78
C LYS A 3 -11.89 17.13 28.82
N GLY A 4 -12.24 16.15 28.00
CA GLY A 4 -13.49 15.39 28.13
C GLY A 4 -13.29 14.03 28.81
N PHE A 5 -14.27 13.13 28.62
CA PHE A 5 -14.40 11.76 29.18
C PHE A 5 -14.84 11.72 30.66
N SER A 6 -15.64 10.75 31.14
CA SER A 6 -16.01 9.42 30.60
C SER A 6 -17.33 8.84 31.18
N HIS A 7 -17.81 7.75 30.55
CA HIS A 7 -18.40 6.53 31.15
C HIS A 7 -19.83 6.48 31.77
N MET A 8 -20.47 5.33 31.50
CA MET A 8 -21.56 4.62 32.21
C MET A 8 -20.99 3.26 32.69
N PRO A 9 -21.69 2.36 33.42
CA PRO A 9 -22.90 2.48 34.26
C PRO A 9 -22.41 2.21 35.74
N PRO A 10 -22.91 1.32 36.64
CA PRO A 10 -24.19 0.59 36.76
C PRO A 10 -24.80 0.53 38.19
N ASN A 11 -25.76 -0.39 38.36
CA ASN A 11 -26.25 -1.09 39.56
C ASN A 11 -27.50 -0.60 40.33
N ASN A 12 -28.35 -1.60 40.52
CA ASN A 12 -29.66 -1.68 41.19
C ASN A 12 -29.76 -1.09 42.61
N LEU A 13 -30.94 -0.54 42.92
CA LEU A 13 -31.66 -0.84 44.16
C LEU A 13 -33.18 -0.74 43.91
N LYS A 14 -33.99 -1.40 44.77
CA LYS A 14 -35.46 -1.50 44.64
C LYS A 14 -36.22 -0.51 45.55
N ASP A 15 -37.52 -0.43 45.26
CA ASP A 15 -38.69 -0.42 46.18
C ASP A 15 -39.53 0.87 46.38
N GLU A 16 -40.81 0.58 46.59
CA GLU A 16 -41.97 1.39 47.05
C GLU A 16 -42.60 2.48 46.16
N SER A 17 -43.52 2.00 45.31
CA SER A 17 -44.95 2.40 45.25
C SER A 17 -45.43 3.75 45.83
N LYS A 18 -46.13 4.52 44.98
CA LYS A 18 -47.41 5.14 45.35
C LYS A 18 -48.33 5.35 44.13
N GLU A 19 -49.61 5.06 44.31
CA GLU A 19 -50.67 5.19 43.30
C GLU A 19 -51.06 6.66 43.07
N THR A 20 -51.58 6.97 41.88
CA THR A 20 -52.88 7.67 41.79
C THR A 20 -53.49 7.50 40.39
N ASN A 21 -54.81 7.31 40.39
CA ASN A 21 -55.71 7.18 39.22
C ASN A 21 -55.56 8.38 38.25
N ASP A 22 -55.87 8.27 36.94
CA ASP A 22 -57.24 8.07 36.48
C ASP A 22 -57.42 7.37 35.12
N THR A 23 -58.68 7.02 34.85
CA THR A 23 -59.09 5.86 34.03
C THR A 23 -59.85 6.27 32.75
N ASN A 24 -60.14 5.28 31.89
CA ASN A 24 -61.03 5.28 30.70
C ASN A 24 -60.31 5.71 29.39
N GLY A 25 -60.26 4.92 28.31
CA GLY A 25 -61.11 3.81 27.85
C GLY A 25 -61.83 4.26 26.56
N LEU A 26 -61.53 3.75 25.36
CA LEU A 26 -62.07 2.49 24.77
C LEU A 26 -63.60 2.40 24.93
N ILE A 27 -64.44 2.12 23.91
CA ILE A 27 -64.37 0.99 22.94
C ILE A 27 -64.98 1.38 21.53
N PRO A 28 -65.45 0.50 20.58
CA PRO A 28 -64.88 0.47 19.21
C PRO A 28 -65.90 0.49 18.04
N SER A 29 -65.43 0.14 16.82
CA SER A 29 -66.12 -0.56 15.68
C SER A 29 -67.43 0.03 15.11
N ASP A 30 -67.70 0.07 13.80
CA ASP A 30 -67.56 -0.99 12.80
C ASP A 30 -67.51 -0.43 11.34
N ALA A 31 -67.33 -1.30 10.35
CA ALA A 31 -67.40 -0.97 8.92
C ALA A 31 -68.85 -0.88 8.40
N ASN A 32 -69.15 0.00 7.43
CA ASN A 32 -69.21 -0.37 6.00
C ASN A 32 -69.66 0.80 5.08
N ASP A 33 -69.16 0.76 3.84
CA ASP A 33 -69.62 1.33 2.56
C ASP A 33 -70.14 2.78 2.30
N GLU A 34 -69.74 3.20 1.10
CA GLU A 34 -70.27 4.18 0.15
C GLU A 34 -70.61 5.65 0.50
N SER A 35 -69.96 6.51 -0.30
CA SER A 35 -70.48 7.77 -0.85
C SER A 35 -70.80 8.92 0.11
N ARG A 36 -69.76 9.70 0.45
CA ARG A 36 -69.90 11.17 0.47
C ARG A 36 -68.63 11.93 0.09
N SER A 37 -68.82 12.84 -0.85
CA SER A 37 -67.86 13.82 -1.33
C SER A 37 -67.15 14.61 -0.22
N GLY A 38 -65.82 14.60 -0.25
CA GLY A 38 -64.99 15.76 0.09
C GLY A 38 -64.82 16.12 1.56
N ASP A 39 -63.78 15.57 2.18
CA ASP A 39 -62.87 16.39 3.02
C ASP A 39 -61.43 15.85 2.94
N VAL A 40 -60.79 16.09 1.79
CA VAL A 40 -59.32 16.13 1.77
C VAL A 40 -58.96 17.52 2.27
N SER A 41 -58.43 17.60 3.49
CA SER A 41 -57.96 18.85 4.09
C SER A 41 -56.92 19.50 3.17
N HIS A 42 -57.38 20.43 2.35
CA HIS A 42 -56.58 21.05 1.31
C HIS A 42 -55.69 22.12 1.94
N PHE A 43 -54.60 21.66 2.57
CA PHE A 43 -53.52 22.53 3.00
C PHE A 43 -53.10 23.39 1.79
N PRO A 44 -53.28 24.71 1.84
CA PRO A 44 -53.04 25.56 0.69
C PRO A 44 -51.58 25.43 0.28
N TYR A 45 -51.36 24.99 -0.96
CA TYR A 45 -50.04 24.92 -1.55
C TYR A 45 -49.47 26.33 -1.66
N VAL A 46 -48.58 26.67 -0.73
CA VAL A 46 -47.88 27.94 -0.71
C VAL A 46 -46.57 27.82 -1.48
N GLU A 47 -46.52 28.49 -2.62
CA GLU A 47 -45.28 28.68 -3.37
C GLU A 47 -44.34 29.58 -2.58
N PHE A 48 -43.48 28.96 -1.75
CA PHE A 48 -42.33 29.64 -1.16
C PHE A 48 -41.27 29.91 -2.23
N THR A 49 -41.59 30.74 -3.23
CA THR A 49 -40.60 31.35 -4.15
C THR A 49 -39.79 32.42 -3.42
N GLY A 50 -39.12 32.01 -2.35
CA GLY A 50 -38.08 32.79 -1.72
C GLY A 50 -36.92 32.99 -2.69
N LYS A 51 -36.19 34.10 -2.54
CA LYS A 51 -35.18 34.57 -3.50
C LYS A 51 -34.04 33.58 -3.81
N ASP A 52 -33.86 32.57 -2.96
CA ASP A 52 -32.85 31.51 -3.03
C ASP A 52 -33.44 30.10 -3.15
N SER A 53 -34.74 29.96 -3.46
CA SER A 53 -35.42 28.67 -3.59
C SER A 53 -35.15 28.00 -4.95
N VAL A 54 -34.51 26.82 -4.93
CA VAL A 54 -34.29 26.02 -6.14
C VAL A 54 -35.51 25.14 -6.38
N THR A 55 -36.24 25.39 -7.47
CA THR A 55 -37.36 24.54 -7.88
C THR A 55 -36.84 23.17 -8.34
N CYS A 56 -37.48 22.09 -7.87
CA CYS A 56 -37.07 20.74 -8.23
C CYS A 56 -37.33 20.49 -9.73
N ALA A 57 -36.29 20.24 -10.51
CA ALA A 57 -36.38 20.05 -11.96
C ALA A 57 -37.34 18.92 -12.38
N THR A 58 -37.52 17.91 -11.53
CA THR A 58 -38.33 16.72 -11.81
C THR A 58 -39.84 16.94 -11.65
N CYS A 59 -40.26 17.79 -10.70
CA CYS A 59 -41.69 18.09 -10.46
C CYS A 59 -42.07 19.55 -10.75
N GLN A 60 -41.10 20.40 -11.09
CA GLN A 60 -41.27 21.83 -11.37
C GLN A 60 -42.03 22.59 -10.26
N GLY A 61 -41.86 22.16 -9.00
CA GLY A 61 -42.59 22.68 -7.84
C GLY A 61 -43.94 22.00 -7.57
N THR A 62 -44.62 21.50 -8.60
CA THR A 62 -46.01 20.99 -8.55
C THR A 62 -46.27 19.76 -7.67
N GLY A 63 -45.22 19.12 -7.13
CA GLY A 63 -45.32 17.94 -6.28
C GLY A 63 -45.81 16.66 -6.98
N ARG A 64 -46.13 16.69 -8.28
CA ARG A 64 -46.62 15.55 -9.06
C ARG A 64 -45.64 15.21 -10.18
N ILE A 65 -45.44 13.91 -10.40
CA ILE A 65 -44.54 13.36 -11.43
C ILE A 65 -45.41 12.64 -12.49
N PRO A 66 -45.36 13.05 -13.77
CA PRO A 66 -46.11 12.38 -14.83
C PRO A 66 -45.69 10.90 -15.01
N ARG A 67 -46.64 9.97 -14.83
CA ARG A 67 -46.47 8.54 -15.15
C ARG A 67 -46.24 8.41 -16.66
N GLY A 68 -45.06 7.97 -17.07
CA GLY A 68 -44.60 8.00 -18.47
C GLY A 68 -43.25 8.69 -18.71
N ARG A 69 -42.69 9.41 -17.72
CA ARG A 69 -41.29 9.90 -17.74
C ARG A 69 -40.40 9.27 -16.66
N GLU A 70 -40.77 8.10 -16.15
CA GLU A 70 -40.02 7.41 -15.09
C GLU A 70 -38.57 7.06 -15.47
N ASN A 71 -38.32 6.77 -16.75
CA ASN A 71 -36.99 6.52 -17.30
C ASN A 71 -36.08 7.78 -17.35
N GLN A 72 -36.62 8.96 -17.08
CA GLN A 72 -35.92 10.24 -17.08
C GLN A 72 -35.77 10.84 -15.67
N LEU A 73 -36.03 10.04 -14.62
CA LEU A 73 -35.86 10.42 -13.22
C LEU A 73 -34.37 10.46 -12.82
N VAL A 74 -33.68 11.52 -13.25
CA VAL A 74 -32.32 11.81 -12.81
C VAL A 74 -32.37 12.61 -11.51
N ALA A 75 -31.88 12.01 -10.42
CA ALA A 75 -31.63 12.74 -9.18
C ALA A 75 -30.43 13.67 -9.37
N LEU A 76 -30.69 14.91 -9.80
CA LEU A 76 -29.68 15.97 -9.88
C LEU A 76 -29.30 16.42 -8.45
N ILE A 77 -28.34 15.73 -7.85
CA ILE A 77 -27.69 16.17 -6.61
C ILE A 77 -26.83 17.39 -6.98
N PRO A 78 -27.14 18.60 -6.49
CA PRO A 78 -26.37 19.78 -6.85
C PRO A 78 -24.94 19.66 -6.31
N TYR A 79 -23.94 20.09 -7.09
CA TYR A 79 -22.53 20.07 -6.68
C TYR A 79 -22.25 20.91 -5.41
N SER A 80 -23.18 21.81 -5.07
CA SER A 80 -23.22 22.64 -3.87
C SER A 80 -24.03 22.03 -2.70
N ASP A 81 -24.39 20.74 -2.72
CA ASP A 81 -25.13 20.11 -1.61
C ASP A 81 -24.31 20.16 -0.30
N GLN A 82 -24.79 21.00 0.62
CA GLN A 82 -24.21 21.22 1.95
C GLN A 82 -24.12 19.93 2.78
N ARG A 83 -24.98 18.93 2.51
CA ARG A 83 -25.00 17.62 3.21
C ARG A 83 -23.75 16.79 2.91
N LEU A 84 -23.17 16.92 1.72
CA LEU A 84 -21.92 16.26 1.34
C LEU A 84 -20.69 16.81 2.09
N ARG A 85 -20.86 17.85 2.93
CA ARG A 85 -19.82 18.55 3.69
C ARG A 85 -18.52 18.71 2.88
N PRO A 86 -18.57 19.34 1.69
CA PRO A 86 -17.52 19.23 0.66
C PRO A 86 -16.12 19.59 1.17
N ARG A 87 -15.99 20.52 2.13
CA ARG A 87 -14.71 20.89 2.76
C ARG A 87 -14.07 19.75 3.59
N ARG A 88 -14.87 18.88 4.22
CA ARG A 88 -14.39 17.71 4.96
C ARG A 88 -14.06 16.57 4.00
N THR A 89 -14.98 16.25 3.08
CA THR A 89 -14.80 15.18 2.09
C THR A 89 -13.58 15.43 1.19
N LYS A 90 -13.39 16.68 0.72
CA LYS A 90 -12.17 17.07 -0.02
C LYS A 90 -10.89 16.85 0.80
N LEU A 91 -10.89 17.20 2.09
CA LEU A 91 -9.73 16.98 2.95
C LEU A 91 -9.43 15.49 3.14
N TYR A 92 -10.44 14.65 3.38
CA TYR A 92 -10.23 13.19 3.48
C TYR A 92 -9.69 12.61 2.18
N VAL A 93 -10.25 12.97 1.02
CA VAL A 93 -9.76 12.52 -0.29
C VAL A 93 -8.31 12.98 -0.53
N THR A 94 -7.99 14.26 -0.30
CA THR A 94 -6.61 14.76 -0.45
C THR A 94 -5.64 14.05 0.49
N VAL A 95 -6.01 13.81 1.76
CA VAL A 95 -5.18 13.07 2.71
C VAL A 95 -4.99 11.61 2.27
N SER A 96 -6.04 10.93 1.82
CA SER A 96 -5.93 9.56 1.29
C SER A 96 -5.02 9.47 0.07
N VAL A 97 -5.11 10.43 -0.85
CA VAL A 97 -4.19 10.52 -2.01
C VAL A 97 -2.74 10.73 -1.56
N ILE A 98 -2.50 11.65 -0.63
CA ILE A 98 -1.13 11.90 -0.09
C ILE A 98 -0.58 10.65 0.60
N VAL A 99 -1.38 9.99 1.46
CA VAL A 99 -0.97 8.76 2.15
C VAL A 99 -0.69 7.63 1.14
N CYS A 100 -1.52 7.47 0.11
CA CYS A 100 -1.29 6.48 -0.95
C CYS A 100 -0.01 6.77 -1.74
N LEU A 101 0.24 8.03 -2.11
CA LEU A 101 1.48 8.45 -2.77
C LEU A 101 2.70 8.19 -1.89
N LEU A 102 2.66 8.55 -0.61
CA LEU A 102 3.75 8.28 0.34
C LEU A 102 4.03 6.77 0.48
N LEU A 103 2.99 5.94 0.64
CA LEU A 103 3.15 4.49 0.70
C LEU A 103 3.74 3.92 -0.60
N SER A 104 3.26 4.35 -1.77
CA SER A 104 3.80 3.92 -3.06
C SER A 104 5.27 4.33 -3.24
N CYS A 105 5.63 5.55 -2.82
CA CYS A 105 7.00 6.07 -2.87
C CYS A 105 7.93 5.29 -1.93
N LEU A 106 7.47 4.96 -0.72
CA LEU A 106 8.20 4.09 0.21
C LEU A 106 8.38 2.68 -0.38
N CYS A 107 7.32 2.07 -0.93
CA CYS A 107 7.42 0.76 -1.59
C CYS A 107 8.44 0.77 -2.72
N VAL A 108 8.43 1.78 -3.59
CA VAL A 108 9.44 1.95 -4.63
C VAL A 108 10.83 2.15 -4.01
N PHE A 109 11.01 3.03 -3.04
CA PHE A 109 12.31 3.29 -2.41
C PHE A 109 12.95 2.05 -1.76
N PHE A 110 12.15 1.19 -1.14
CA PHE A 110 12.64 -0.05 -0.49
C PHE A 110 12.86 -1.20 -1.48
N LEU A 111 12.05 -1.31 -2.54
CA LEU A 111 12.11 -2.40 -3.51
C LEU A 111 12.98 -2.08 -4.74
N PHE A 112 13.28 -0.81 -5.01
CA PHE A 112 14.08 -0.43 -6.17
C PHE A 112 15.52 -0.96 -6.00
N PRO A 113 16.04 -1.71 -6.98
CA PRO A 113 17.33 -2.38 -6.85
C PRO A 113 18.47 -1.37 -6.75
N ARG A 114 19.20 -1.43 -5.65
CA ARG A 114 20.47 -0.74 -5.44
C ARG A 114 21.62 -1.65 -5.87
N SER A 115 22.67 -1.02 -6.40
CA SER A 115 23.88 -1.72 -6.81
C SER A 115 24.51 -2.49 -5.64
N VAL A 116 24.84 -3.75 -5.90
CA VAL A 116 25.68 -4.57 -5.02
C VAL A 116 27.13 -4.16 -5.25
N ASP A 117 27.88 -3.97 -4.17
CA ASP A 117 29.28 -3.54 -4.23
C ASP A 117 30.18 -4.77 -4.05
N VAL A 118 31.25 -4.87 -4.84
CA VAL A 118 32.19 -6.00 -4.80
C VAL A 118 33.59 -5.43 -4.73
N GLN A 119 34.19 -5.52 -3.53
CA GLN A 119 35.48 -4.95 -3.23
C GLN A 119 36.52 -6.06 -3.06
N TYR A 120 37.69 -5.88 -3.65
CA TYR A 120 38.81 -6.78 -3.47
C TYR A 120 39.52 -6.47 -2.14
N VAL A 121 39.58 -7.45 -1.24
CA VAL A 121 40.20 -7.28 0.09
C VAL A 121 41.70 -7.57 0.02
N GLY A 122 42.09 -8.63 -0.67
CA GLY A 122 43.49 -9.01 -0.83
C GLY A 122 43.71 -10.47 -1.23
N VAL A 123 44.99 -10.82 -1.35
CA VAL A 123 45.44 -12.22 -1.51
C VAL A 123 45.53 -12.84 -0.13
N LYS A 124 44.88 -13.99 0.07
CA LYS A 124 44.93 -14.77 1.32
C LYS A 124 46.08 -15.77 1.32
N SER A 125 46.34 -16.42 0.20
CA SER A 125 47.51 -17.29 0.01
C SER A 125 47.82 -17.50 -1.47
N VAL A 126 49.08 -17.83 -1.78
CA VAL A 126 49.49 -18.31 -3.10
C VAL A 126 50.32 -19.57 -2.89
N TYR A 127 49.87 -20.68 -3.47
CA TYR A 127 50.70 -21.89 -3.56
C TYR A 127 51.34 -21.95 -4.94
N VAL A 128 52.65 -22.16 -4.96
CA VAL A 128 53.47 -22.24 -6.16
C VAL A 128 54.01 -23.66 -6.27
N SER A 129 53.82 -24.29 -7.43
CA SER A 129 54.39 -25.60 -7.74
C SER A 129 54.96 -25.58 -9.16
N TYR A 130 56.19 -26.06 -9.31
CA TYR A 130 56.84 -26.20 -10.61
C TYR A 130 56.56 -27.59 -11.18
N GLU A 131 56.06 -27.63 -12.42
CA GLU A 131 55.75 -28.84 -13.17
C GLU A 131 56.85 -29.07 -14.20
N GLU A 132 57.75 -30.01 -13.89
CA GLU A 132 58.94 -30.30 -14.69
C GLU A 132 58.59 -30.89 -16.07
N SER A 133 57.44 -31.57 -16.18
CA SER A 133 56.99 -32.22 -17.42
C SER A 133 56.63 -31.25 -18.56
N ASP A 134 56.31 -30.00 -18.23
CA ASP A 134 55.81 -28.99 -19.19
C ASP A 134 56.49 -27.61 -18.96
N HIS A 135 57.64 -27.61 -18.28
CA HIS A 135 58.43 -26.42 -17.91
C HIS A 135 57.57 -25.23 -17.43
N SER A 136 56.57 -25.50 -16.59
CA SER A 136 55.54 -24.51 -16.23
C SER A 136 55.37 -24.37 -14.72
N VAL A 137 55.04 -23.14 -14.30
CA VAL A 137 54.73 -22.78 -12.92
C VAL A 137 53.21 -22.77 -12.76
N LEU A 138 52.70 -23.63 -11.89
CA LEU A 138 51.31 -23.60 -11.45
C LEU A 138 51.18 -22.74 -10.19
N LEU A 139 50.17 -21.88 -10.19
CA LEU A 139 49.87 -20.90 -9.15
C LEU A 139 48.42 -21.09 -8.69
N ASN A 140 48.21 -21.60 -7.47
CA ASN A 140 46.91 -21.63 -6.84
C ASN A 140 46.76 -20.39 -5.96
N ILE A 141 46.19 -19.33 -6.53
CA ILE A 141 46.03 -18.02 -5.89
C ILE A 141 44.67 -17.98 -5.20
N THR A 142 44.66 -17.91 -3.87
CA THR A 142 43.45 -17.75 -3.05
C THR A 142 43.27 -16.30 -2.67
N ASN A 143 42.17 -15.70 -3.14
CA ASN A 143 41.82 -14.30 -2.96
C ASN A 143 40.55 -14.15 -2.12
N THR A 144 40.46 -13.06 -1.36
CA THR A 144 39.25 -12.70 -0.61
C THR A 144 38.58 -11.48 -1.26
N ILE A 145 37.28 -11.61 -1.55
CA ILE A 145 36.41 -10.49 -1.93
C ILE A 145 35.38 -10.22 -0.84
N ASN A 146 35.07 -8.95 -0.63
CA ASN A 146 33.93 -8.52 0.19
C ASN A 146 32.78 -8.15 -0.75
N ILE A 147 31.61 -8.73 -0.53
CA ILE A 147 30.38 -8.37 -1.26
C ILE A 147 29.43 -7.68 -0.28
N THR A 148 29.16 -6.39 -0.53
CA THR A 148 28.30 -5.56 0.32
C THR A 148 26.94 -5.36 -0.35
N ASN A 149 25.87 -5.85 0.28
CA ASN A 149 24.51 -5.67 -0.19
C ASN A 149 23.90 -4.37 0.33
N LYS A 150 23.77 -3.36 -0.52
CA LYS A 150 23.16 -2.07 -0.16
C LYS A 150 21.62 -2.04 -0.26
N ASN A 151 20.98 -3.18 -0.56
CA ASN A 151 19.53 -3.34 -0.66
C ASN A 151 18.86 -3.61 0.69
N PHE A 152 17.58 -3.26 0.80
CA PHE A 152 16.73 -3.56 1.96
C PHE A 152 16.13 -4.98 1.94
N TYR A 153 16.50 -5.79 0.95
CA TYR A 153 16.09 -7.19 0.80
C TYR A 153 17.33 -8.08 0.60
N SER A 154 17.21 -9.35 0.99
CA SER A 154 18.28 -10.33 0.83
C SER A 154 18.54 -10.62 -0.64
N ILE A 155 19.82 -10.64 -1.03
CA ILE A 155 20.25 -11.01 -2.38
C ILE A 155 20.82 -12.42 -2.40
N LYS A 156 20.72 -13.10 -3.54
CA LYS A 156 21.39 -14.36 -3.80
C LYS A 156 22.37 -14.17 -4.94
N VAL A 157 23.64 -14.49 -4.69
CA VAL A 157 24.69 -14.47 -5.70
C VAL A 157 24.74 -15.85 -6.35
N ASP A 158 24.31 -15.96 -7.62
CA ASP A 158 24.26 -17.26 -8.31
C ASP A 158 25.62 -17.67 -8.91
N ASN A 159 26.39 -16.71 -9.45
CA ASN A 159 27.66 -16.99 -10.11
C ASN A 159 28.64 -15.83 -9.92
N VAL A 160 29.84 -16.12 -9.42
CA VAL A 160 30.99 -15.18 -9.38
C VAL A 160 32.08 -15.72 -10.30
N THR A 161 32.62 -14.90 -11.19
CA THR A 161 33.75 -15.29 -12.05
C THR A 161 35.03 -14.55 -11.66
N GLY A 162 36.00 -15.28 -11.10
CA GLY A 162 37.35 -14.78 -10.85
C GLY A 162 38.24 -15.01 -12.06
N GLN A 163 39.08 -14.03 -12.42
CA GLN A 163 40.08 -14.16 -13.47
C GLN A 163 41.42 -13.61 -12.95
N VAL A 164 42.50 -14.33 -13.20
CA VAL A 164 43.88 -13.88 -12.96
C VAL A 164 44.47 -13.50 -14.30
N GLN A 165 45.00 -12.28 -14.39
CA GLN A 165 45.63 -11.73 -15.57
C GLN A 165 47.12 -11.52 -15.30
N PHE A 166 47.97 -11.97 -16.23
CA PHE A 166 49.40 -11.67 -16.25
C PHE A 166 49.66 -10.72 -17.42
N SER A 167 50.16 -9.53 -17.12
CA SER A 167 50.28 -8.41 -18.07
C SER A 167 48.98 -8.09 -18.80
N LYS A 168 48.76 -8.65 -20.00
CA LYS A 168 47.52 -8.50 -20.78
C LYS A 168 46.74 -9.80 -20.97
N THR A 169 47.30 -10.95 -20.61
CA THR A 169 46.74 -12.28 -20.92
C THR A 169 46.10 -12.90 -19.69
N VAL A 170 44.92 -13.51 -19.85
CA VAL A 170 44.23 -14.21 -18.75
C VAL A 170 44.87 -15.59 -18.57
N VAL A 171 45.58 -15.79 -17.45
CA VAL A 171 46.34 -17.01 -17.13
C VAL A 171 45.56 -17.99 -16.25
N GLY A 172 44.43 -17.57 -15.70
CA GLY A 172 43.55 -18.40 -14.88
C GLY A 172 42.12 -17.85 -14.84
N LYS A 173 41.13 -18.73 -14.87
CA LYS A 173 39.71 -18.37 -14.80
C LYS A 173 38.94 -19.40 -13.99
N VAL A 174 38.16 -18.94 -13.02
CA VAL A 174 37.30 -19.77 -12.18
C VAL A 174 35.89 -19.20 -12.16
N LYS A 175 34.89 -20.08 -12.03
CA LYS A 175 33.50 -19.71 -11.84
C LYS A 175 32.98 -20.38 -10.57
N LEU A 176 32.68 -19.58 -9.56
CA LEU A 176 32.07 -20.04 -8.32
C LEU A 176 30.55 -19.91 -8.45
N SER A 177 29.89 -21.05 -8.64
CA SER A 177 28.43 -21.17 -8.63
C SER A 177 27.91 -21.62 -7.25
N ASN A 178 28.39 -20.96 -6.20
CA ASN A 178 27.83 -21.13 -4.85
C ASN A 178 26.72 -20.10 -4.69
N GLY A 179 25.48 -20.57 -4.51
CA GLY A 179 24.28 -19.74 -4.34
C GLY A 179 24.28 -18.99 -3.00
N ILE A 180 25.19 -18.05 -2.84
CA ILE A 180 25.46 -17.38 -1.56
C ILE A 180 24.40 -16.31 -1.32
N THR A 181 23.58 -16.52 -0.29
CA THR A 181 22.66 -15.49 0.22
C THR A 181 23.42 -14.51 1.10
N ILE A 182 23.12 -13.21 0.92
CA ILE A 182 23.60 -12.09 1.74
C ILE A 182 22.36 -11.36 2.28
N GLY A 183 22.38 -10.97 3.56
CA GLY A 183 21.26 -10.30 4.21
C GLY A 183 20.97 -8.90 3.66
N PRO A 184 19.84 -8.27 4.05
CA PRO A 184 19.58 -6.87 3.74
C PRO A 184 20.57 -5.96 4.49
N LEU A 185 21.13 -4.96 3.80
CA LEU A 185 22.13 -4.03 4.34
C LEU A 185 23.40 -4.68 4.94
N ASP A 186 23.68 -5.93 4.55
CA ASP A 186 24.72 -6.80 5.11
C ASP A 186 25.93 -6.94 4.17
N GLU A 187 27.06 -7.37 4.70
CA GLU A 187 28.28 -7.65 3.93
C GLU A 187 28.86 -9.03 4.21
N LYS A 188 29.48 -9.62 3.19
CA LYS A 188 30.00 -10.99 3.27
C LYS A 188 31.30 -11.15 2.51
N GLN A 189 32.32 -11.58 3.25
CA GLN A 189 33.59 -11.98 2.68
C GLN A 189 33.54 -13.42 2.17
N ILE A 190 34.12 -13.64 0.99
CA ILE A 190 34.14 -14.93 0.30
C ILE A 190 35.57 -15.16 -0.23
N ASP A 191 36.14 -16.30 0.12
CA ASP A 191 37.41 -16.75 -0.43
C ASP A 191 37.17 -17.54 -1.73
N TYR A 192 38.04 -17.33 -2.72
CA TYR A 192 38.05 -18.11 -3.94
C TYR A 192 39.49 -18.38 -4.41
N THR A 193 39.74 -19.62 -4.83
CA THR A 193 41.03 -20.03 -5.39
C THR A 193 40.94 -20.08 -6.91
N VAL A 194 41.85 -19.39 -7.58
CA VAL A 194 42.03 -19.45 -9.04
C VAL A 194 43.31 -20.23 -9.32
N PRO A 195 43.24 -21.39 -10.01
CA PRO A 195 44.42 -21.99 -10.60
C PRO A 195 44.83 -21.15 -11.83
N ALA A 196 46.10 -20.76 -11.86
CA ALA A 196 46.74 -20.12 -13.00
C ALA A 196 48.00 -20.90 -13.40
N LYS A 197 48.30 -20.94 -14.69
CA LYS A 197 49.47 -21.63 -15.23
C LYS A 197 50.31 -20.66 -16.05
N ILE A 198 51.61 -20.60 -15.78
CA ILE A 198 52.58 -19.76 -16.49
C ILE A 198 53.67 -20.69 -17.02
N GLY A 199 53.69 -20.91 -18.33
CA GLY A 199 54.73 -21.67 -19.04
C GLY A 199 55.48 -20.81 -20.07
N SER A 200 56.23 -21.46 -20.95
CA SER A 200 57.03 -20.83 -22.02
C SER A 200 56.22 -19.97 -23.00
N ASP A 201 54.90 -20.20 -23.12
CA ASP A 201 53.98 -19.36 -23.92
C ASP A 201 53.98 -17.87 -23.52
N PHE A 202 54.47 -17.54 -22.31
CA PHE A 202 54.51 -16.17 -21.79
C PHE A 202 55.91 -15.53 -21.83
N ASP A 203 56.93 -16.22 -22.34
CA ASP A 203 58.35 -15.78 -22.32
C ASP A 203 58.67 -14.69 -23.37
N TYR A 204 57.68 -14.30 -24.19
CA TYR A 204 57.82 -13.37 -25.31
C TYR A 204 56.92 -12.12 -25.23
N MET A 205 56.45 -11.73 -24.03
CA MET A 205 55.54 -10.58 -23.81
C MET A 205 56.18 -9.39 -23.08
#